data_AF-A0A1D9CWZ1-F1
#
_entry.id   AF-A0A1D9CWZ1-F1
#
_cell.length_a   1.000
_cell.length_b   1.000
_cell.length_c   1.000
_cell.angle_alpha   90.00
_cell.angle_beta   90.00
_cell.angle_gamma   90.00
#
_symmetry.space_group_name_H-M   'P 1'
#
loop_
_entity.id
_entity.type
_entity.pdbx_description
1 polymer ?
#
loop_
_entity_poly.entity_id
_entity_poly.type
_entity_poly.pdbx_seq_one_letter_code
_entity_poly.pdbx_strand_id
1 'polypeptide(L)'
;MKKGEPYTEYRVIFNKGVTYRGQPLDEYTFSFIPESSGGENVLKFASTATVPTIMPNFQTRTMEYWGEMEKRGAEYDSKNKTVTCEFW
;
A
#
# COMPACT_ATOMS: atom_id res chain seq x y z
N MET A 1 -5.51 7.40 4.45
CA MET A 1 -5.94 8.75 3.95
C MET A 1 -7.34 9.12 4.49
N LYS A 2 -7.65 10.40 4.73
CA LYS A 2 -8.99 10.80 5.22
C LYS A 2 -10.00 10.91 4.07
N LYS A 3 -11.18 10.32 4.25
CA LYS A 3 -12.28 10.39 3.29
C LYS A 3 -12.77 11.85 3.17
N GLY A 4 -12.59 12.47 2.01
CA GLY A 4 -13.08 13.82 1.69
C GLY A 4 -12.02 14.92 1.62
N GLU A 5 -10.75 14.64 1.90
CA GLU A 5 -9.65 15.60 1.69
C GLU A 5 -9.13 15.51 0.23
N PRO A 6 -8.77 16.64 -0.40
CA PRO A 6 -8.15 16.62 -1.72
C PRO A 6 -6.79 15.94 -1.65
N TYR A 7 -6.57 14.99 -2.56
CA TYR A 7 -5.31 14.25 -2.66
C TYR A 7 -4.81 14.25 -4.11
N THR A 8 -3.51 14.07 -4.27
CA THR A 8 -2.88 13.81 -5.55
C THR A 8 -2.54 12.33 -5.62
N GLU A 9 -2.80 11.71 -6.77
CA GLU A 9 -2.55 10.30 -7.02
C GLU A 9 -1.75 10.12 -8.31
N TYR A 10 -0.72 9.29 -8.24
CA TYR A 10 0.06 8.83 -9.37
C TYR A 10 -0.09 7.32 -9.51
N ARG A 11 -0.45 6.89 -10.71
CA ARG A 11 -0.65 5.47 -11.03
C ARG A 11 0.34 5.04 -12.10
N VAL A 12 1.13 4.02 -11.79
CA VAL A 12 2.09 3.40 -12.71
C VAL A 12 1.60 2.00 -13.04
N ILE A 13 1.28 1.76 -14.31
CA ILE A 13 0.83 0.47 -14.82
C ILE A 13 2.00 -0.17 -15.58
N PHE A 14 2.40 -1.37 -15.18
CA PHE A 14 3.54 -2.06 -15.77
C PHE A 14 3.08 -2.99 -16.89
N ASN A 15 3.59 -2.75 -18.10
CA ASN A 15 3.15 -3.52 -19.27
C ASN A 15 3.71 -4.95 -19.29
N LYS A 16 4.98 -5.21 -18.90
CA LYS A 16 5.55 -6.56 -18.72
C LYS A 16 6.77 -6.57 -17.80
N GLY A 17 6.89 -7.64 -17.00
CA GLY A 17 8.17 -8.09 -16.42
C GLY A 17 8.65 -7.36 -15.17
N VAL A 18 7.84 -6.52 -14.55
CA VAL A 18 8.22 -5.86 -13.30
C VAL A 18 7.99 -6.80 -12.13
N THR A 19 9.01 -6.90 -11.28
CA THR A 19 8.90 -7.62 -10.01
C THR A 19 9.20 -6.69 -8.86
N TYR A 20 8.48 -6.87 -7.76
CA TYR A 20 8.76 -6.22 -6.50
C TYR A 20 9.09 -7.31 -5.48
N ARG A 21 10.32 -7.24 -4.94
CA ARG A 21 10.85 -8.27 -4.02
C ARG A 21 10.66 -9.71 -4.54
N GLY A 22 10.88 -9.89 -5.84
CA GLY A 22 10.80 -11.19 -6.51
C GLY A 22 9.39 -11.66 -6.89
N GLN A 23 8.35 -10.87 -6.63
CA GLN A 23 6.97 -11.20 -7.01
C GLN A 23 6.48 -10.29 -8.14
N PRO A 24 5.72 -10.83 -9.12
CA PRO A 24 5.26 -10.05 -10.27
C PRO A 24 4.29 -8.94 -9.83
N LEU A 25 4.55 -7.72 -10.30
CA LEU A 25 3.81 -6.51 -9.96
C LEU A 25 3.17 -5.92 -11.22
N ASP A 26 1.85 -5.71 -11.18
CA ASP A 26 1.09 -5.15 -12.29
C ASP A 26 1.00 -3.62 -12.20
N GLU A 27 0.88 -3.10 -10.99
CA GLU A 27 0.61 -1.68 -10.78
C GLU A 27 1.14 -1.18 -9.44
N TYR A 28 1.59 0.07 -9.45
CA TYR A 28 1.97 0.82 -8.28
C TYR A 28 1.23 2.15 -8.26
N THR A 29 0.48 2.40 -7.19
CA THR A 29 -0.21 3.65 -6.95
C THR A 29 0.43 4.35 -5.77
N PHE A 30 0.69 5.64 -5.93
CA PHE A 30 1.20 6.53 -4.90
C PHE A 30 0.24 7.70 -4.73
N SER A 31 -0.31 7.86 -3.53
CA SER A 31 -1.28 8.90 -3.20
C SER A 31 -0.80 9.71 -2.01
N PHE A 32 -0.98 11.02 -2.03
CA PHE A 32 -0.59 11.90 -0.92
C PHE A 32 -1.51 13.11 -0.84
N ILE A 33 -1.62 13.67 0.35
CA ILE A 33 -2.32 14.93 0.57
C ILE A 33 -1.28 16.06 0.43
N PRO A 34 -1.44 16.98 -0.55
CA PRO A 34 -0.53 18.10 -0.71
C PRO A 34 -0.39 18.90 0.59
N GLU A 35 0.82 19.38 0.88
CA GLU A 35 1.13 20.18 2.08
C GLU A 35 0.88 19.45 3.42
N SER A 36 0.69 18.13 3.38
CA SER A 36 0.51 17.27 4.54
C SER A 36 1.55 16.15 4.54
N SER A 37 1.70 15.50 5.68
CA SER A 37 2.55 14.33 5.84
C SER A 37 1.82 13.01 5.52
N GLY A 38 0.50 13.07 5.27
CA GLY A 38 -0.33 11.91 4.96
C GLY A 38 -0.19 11.42 3.51
N GLY A 39 0.05 10.11 3.35
CA GLY A 39 0.09 9.44 2.06
C GLY A 39 -0.16 7.93 2.14
N GLU A 40 -0.23 7.30 0.98
CA GLU A 40 -0.52 5.88 0.81
C GLU A 40 0.17 5.36 -0.44
N ASN A 41 0.73 4.16 -0.33
CA ASN A 41 1.22 3.40 -1.49
C ASN A 41 0.42 2.12 -1.63
N VAL A 42 -0.04 1.82 -2.83
CA VAL A 42 -0.71 0.56 -3.14
C VAL A 42 0.10 -0.20 -4.18
N LEU A 43 0.55 -1.39 -3.82
CA LEU A 43 1.22 -2.34 -4.71
C LEU A 43 0.21 -3.40 -5.12
N LYS A 44 -0.15 -3.44 -6.41
CA LYS A 44 -1.05 -4.44 -6.97
C LYS A 44 -0.23 -5.52 -7.68
N PHE A 45 -0.22 -6.70 -7.11
CA PHE A 45 0.53 -7.85 -7.63
C PHE A 45 -0.26 -8.60 -8.69
N ALA A 46 0.45 -9.23 -9.62
CA ALA A 46 -0.16 -10.09 -10.61
C ALA A 46 -0.84 -11.28 -9.94
N SER A 47 -1.84 -11.87 -10.62
CA SER A 47 -2.57 -13.04 -10.12
C SER A 47 -1.67 -14.24 -9.80
N THR A 48 -0.51 -14.35 -10.46
CA THR A 48 0.49 -15.39 -10.26
C THR A 48 1.40 -15.17 -9.04
N ALA A 49 1.30 -14.03 -8.34
CA ALA A 49 2.14 -13.72 -7.19
C ALA A 49 1.77 -14.47 -5.90
N THR A 50 2.79 -14.89 -5.17
CA THR A 50 2.72 -15.52 -3.83
C THR A 50 3.13 -14.53 -2.72
N VAL A 51 2.30 -13.51 -2.55
CA VAL A 51 2.50 -12.34 -1.66
C VAL A 51 2.74 -12.61 -0.17
N PRO A 52 2.22 -13.69 0.49
CA PRO A 52 2.45 -13.91 1.92
C PRO A 52 3.93 -13.93 2.33
N THR A 53 4.82 -14.26 1.39
CA THR A 53 6.27 -14.27 1.59
C THR A 53 6.90 -12.87 1.58
N ILE A 54 6.23 -11.86 1.01
CA ILE A 54 6.73 -10.48 0.96
C ILE A 54 6.32 -9.68 2.19
N MET A 55 5.12 -9.91 2.73
CA MET A 55 4.53 -9.16 3.85
C MET A 55 5.46 -8.94 5.06
N PRO A 56 6.31 -9.91 5.47
CA PRO A 56 7.27 -9.69 6.56
C PRO A 56 8.26 -8.53 6.34
N ASN A 57 8.43 -8.05 5.10
CA ASN A 57 9.30 -6.93 4.77
C ASN A 57 8.65 -5.55 4.96
N PHE A 58 7.37 -5.49 5.27
CA PHE A 58 6.66 -4.24 5.47
C PHE A 58 6.41 -4.01 6.95
N GLN A 59 6.67 -2.77 7.40
CA GLN A 59 6.49 -2.41 8.79
C GLN A 59 5.01 -2.18 9.10
N THR A 60 4.55 -2.79 10.19
CA THR A 60 3.28 -2.50 10.83
C THR A 60 3.57 -2.04 12.24
N ARG A 61 2.93 -0.95 12.68
CA ARG A 61 3.03 -0.44 14.05
C ARG A 61 1.64 -0.38 14.66
N THR A 62 1.57 -0.66 15.95
CA THR A 62 0.35 -0.40 16.73
C THR A 62 0.45 1.00 17.32
N MET A 63 -0.61 1.80 17.20
CA MET A 63 -0.68 3.15 17.76
C MET A 63 -2.04 3.41 18.39
N GLU A 64 -2.06 4.29 19.39
CA GLU A 64 -3.32 4.76 19.98
C GLU A 64 -3.88 5.89 19.11
N TYR A 65 -5.11 5.73 18.63
CA TYR A 65 -5.84 6.71 17.83
C TYR A 65 -7.26 6.81 18.39
N TRP A 66 -7.68 8.02 18.80
CA TRP A 66 -8.96 8.26 19.50
C TRP A 66 -9.22 7.39 20.74
N GLY A 67 -8.16 6.98 21.44
CA GLY A 67 -8.26 6.11 22.63
C GLY A 67 -8.41 4.62 22.30
N GLU A 68 -8.32 4.24 21.02
CA GLU A 68 -8.31 2.85 20.58
C GLU A 68 -6.93 2.47 20.02
N MET A 69 -6.51 1.23 20.26
CA MET A 69 -5.27 0.69 19.69
C MET A 69 -5.52 0.21 18.25
N GLU A 70 -5.07 0.99 17.28
CA GLU A 70 -5.15 0.66 15.85
C GLU A 70 -3.83 0.06 15.35
N LYS A 71 -3.94 -0.96 14.49
CA LYS A 71 -2.81 -1.40 13.66
C LYS A 71 -2.76 -0.51 12.43
N ARG A 72 -1.61 0.13 12.21
CA ARG A 72 -1.37 0.92 10.99
C ARG A 72 -0.08 0.52 10.31
N GLY A 73 -0.06 0.62 9.00
CA GLY A 73 1.08 0.26 8.17
C GLY A 73 0.64 -0.55 6.96
N ALA A 74 1.37 -1.62 6.65
CA ALA A 74 1.06 -2.46 5.52
C ALA A 74 -0.10 -3.43 5.78
N GLU A 75 -1.15 -3.31 4.97
CA GLU A 75 -2.28 -4.23 4.93
C GLU A 75 -2.30 -5.01 3.62
N TYR A 76 -2.73 -6.28 3.68
CA TYR A 76 -2.83 -7.13 2.51
C TYR A 76 -4.26 -7.58 2.25
N ASP A 77 -4.79 -7.23 1.09
CA ASP A 77 -6.04 -7.75 0.56
C ASP A 77 -5.73 -8.94 -0.35
N SER A 78 -6.04 -10.14 0.14
CA SER A 78 -5.81 -11.39 -0.58
C SER A 78 -6.72 -11.58 -1.79
N LYS A 79 -7.90 -10.96 -1.81
CA LYS A 79 -8.87 -11.03 -2.91
C LYS A 79 -8.40 -10.19 -4.09
N ASN A 80 -7.89 -8.99 -3.81
CA ASN A 80 -7.42 -8.07 -4.84
C ASN A 80 -5.91 -8.15 -5.11
N LYS A 81 -5.16 -8.95 -4.33
CA LYS A 81 -3.70 -9.09 -4.40
C LYS A 81 -2.98 -7.73 -4.24
N THR A 82 -3.49 -6.90 -3.33
CA THR A 82 -2.96 -5.55 -3.08
C THR A 82 -2.32 -5.45 -1.71
N VAL A 83 -1.14 -4.83 -1.65
CA VAL A 83 -0.51 -4.38 -0.40
C VAL A 83 -0.65 -2.87 -0.32
N THR A 84 -1.31 -2.38 0.71
CA THR A 84 -1.49 -0.95 0.98
C THR A 84 -0.61 -0.55 2.14
N CYS A 85 0.24 0.46 1.96
CA CYS A 85 1.11 0.99 2.99
C CYS A 85 0.75 2.45 3.25
N GLU A 86 0.30 2.77 4.47
CA GLU A 86 0.07 4.15 4.86
C GLU A 86 1.35 4.85 5.35
N PHE A 87 1.55 6.08 4.90
CA PHE A 87 2.63 6.98 5.32
C PHE A 87 2.05 8.20 6.03
N TRP A 88 2.73 8.65 7.08
CA TRP A 88 2.36 9.77 7.94
C TRP A 88 3.57 10.66 8.18
#